data_AF-M0ZYS0-F1
#
_entry.id   AF-M0ZYS0-F1
#
_cell.length_a   1.000
_cell.length_b   1.000
_cell.length_c   1.000
_cell.angle_alpha   90.00
_cell.angle_beta   90.00
_cell.angle_gamma   90.00
#
_symmetry.space_group_name_H-M   'P 1'
#
loop_
_entity.id
_entity.type
_entity.pdbx_description
1 polymer ?
#
loop_
_entity_poly.entity_id
_entity_poly.type
_entity_poly.pdbx_seq_one_letter_code
_entity_poly.pdbx_strand_id
1 'polypeptide(L)' 'MVHMARNMRVPPNSASLAEAKKRTLEFFRMCCRSIPEIMEIYNLYDVVSPSQLRSAVAAEVRKNSNVTNPKVELLNDH' A
#
# COMPACT_ATOMS: atom_id res chain seq x y z
N MET A 1 -3.94 26.91 12.41
CA MET A 1 -5.07 26.64 11.49
C MET A 1 -4.67 25.54 10.53
N VAL A 2 -5.19 24.33 10.69
CA VAL A 2 -4.84 23.15 9.88
C VAL A 2 -6.06 22.75 9.07
N HIS A 3 -6.21 23.24 7.85
CA HIS A 3 -7.22 22.76 6.90
C HIS A 3 -6.77 23.02 5.45
N MET A 4 -5.78 22.27 4.97
CA MET A 4 -5.51 22.16 3.53
C MET A 4 -5.24 20.71 3.14
N ALA A 5 -6.29 19.89 3.04
CA ALA A 5 -6.18 18.57 2.39
C ALA A 5 -7.51 18.02 1.85
N ARG A 6 -8.51 18.86 1.54
CA ARG A 6 -9.84 18.35 1.16
C ARG A 6 -10.01 17.94 -0.32
N ASN A 7 -9.06 18.16 -1.22
CA ASN A 7 -9.33 17.98 -2.66
C ASN A 7 -8.19 17.42 -3.53
N MET A 8 -7.23 16.66 -2.99
CA MET A 8 -6.40 15.82 -3.88
C MET A 8 -7.21 14.63 -4.39
N ARG A 9 -8.05 14.87 -5.41
CA ARG A 9 -8.52 13.83 -6.32
C ARG A 9 -7.28 13.31 -7.05
N VAL A 10 -6.55 12.39 -6.43
CA VAL A 10 -5.49 11.65 -7.11
C VAL A 10 -6.20 10.91 -8.25
N PRO A 11 -5.83 11.16 -9.53
CA PRO A 11 -6.41 10.41 -10.62
C PRO A 11 -6.32 8.90 -10.33
N PRO A 12 -7.37 8.13 -10.62
CA PRO A 12 -7.42 6.71 -10.26
C PRO A 12 -6.20 5.96 -10.82
N ASN A 13 -5.70 6.42 -11.97
CA ASN A 13 -4.63 5.79 -12.71
C ASN A 13 -3.36 6.64 -12.70
N SER A 14 -2.20 6.01 -12.57
CA SER A 14 -0.93 6.68 -12.80
C SER A 14 -0.70 6.94 -14.28
N ALA A 15 -0.15 8.11 -14.60
CA ALA A 15 0.18 8.49 -15.97
C ALA A 15 1.48 7.80 -16.45
N SER A 16 2.34 7.37 -15.53
CA SER A 16 3.61 6.71 -15.83
C SER A 16 3.99 5.64 -14.79
N LEU A 17 4.90 4.73 -15.16
CA LEU A 17 5.46 3.73 -14.25
C LEU A 17 6.21 4.37 -13.06
N ALA A 18 6.88 5.51 -13.29
CA ALA A 18 7.59 6.23 -12.24
C ALA A 18 6.62 6.77 -11.17
N GLU A 19 5.48 7.31 -11.60
CA GLU A 19 4.42 7.75 -10.70
C GLU A 19 3.78 6.57 -9.95
N ALA A 20 3.49 5.48 -10.66
CA ALA A 20 2.98 4.25 -10.05
C ALA A 20 3.93 3.74 -8.97
N LYS A 21 5.23 3.67 -9.26
CA LYS A 21 6.26 3.29 -8.27
C LYS A 21 6.27 4.22 -7.06
N LYS A 22 6.18 5.54 -7.27
CA LYS A 22 6.11 6.51 -6.17
C LYS A 22 4.89 6.26 -5.28
N ARG A 23 3.70 6.08 -5.89
CA ARG A 23 2.45 5.81 -5.16
C ARG A 23 2.50 4.48 -4.42
N THR A 24 3.04 3.42 -5.02
CA THR A 24 3.23 2.12 -4.37
C THR A 24 4.15 2.22 -3.16
N LEU A 25 5.26 2.97 -3.26
CA LEU A 25 6.18 3.18 -2.13
C LEU A 25 5.56 4.05 -1.02
N GLU A 26 4.69 4.99 -1.38
CA GLU A 26 3.94 5.78 -0.40
C GLU A 26 2.91 4.91 0.33
N PHE A 27 2.15 4.11 -0.41
CA PHE A 27 1.22 3.11 0.14
C PHE A 27 1.93 2.11 1.06
N PHE A 28 3.07 1.55 0.62
CA PHE A 28 3.87 0.65 1.45
C PHE A 28 4.28 1.29 2.79
N ARG A 29 4.70 2.56 2.78
CA ARG A 29 5.02 3.30 4.01
C ARG A 29 3.79 3.52 4.89
N MET A 30 2.62 3.78 4.30
CA MET A 30 1.37 3.90 5.05
C MET A 30 1.01 2.57 5.73
N CYS A 31 1.04 1.44 5.02
CA CYS A 31 0.82 0.12 5.60
C CYS A 31 1.80 -0.17 6.75
N CYS A 32 3.09 0.11 6.56
CA CYS A 32 4.08 -0.11 7.62
C CYS A 32 3.82 0.73 8.88
N ARG A 33 3.30 1.94 8.71
CA ARG A 33 2.96 2.87 9.81
C ARG A 33 1.63 2.54 10.49
N SER A 34 0.68 1.90 9.79
CA SER A 34 -0.59 1.46 10.37
C SER A 34 -0.49 0.15 11.14
N ILE A 35 0.62 -0.58 11.04
CA ILE A 35 0.79 -1.87 11.74
C ILE A 35 0.56 -1.78 13.25
N PRO A 36 1.12 -0.82 14.01
CA PRO A 36 0.83 -0.72 15.44
C PRO A 36 -0.67 -0.60 15.75
N GLU A 37 -1.42 0.19 14.96
CA GLU A 37 -2.87 0.31 15.12
C GLU A 37 -3.60 -1.01 14.81
N ILE A 38 -3.20 -1.71 13.75
CA ILE A 38 -3.73 -3.05 13.41
C ILE A 38 -3.43 -4.06 14.53
N MET A 39 -2.24 -4.00 15.13
CA MET A 39 -1.86 -4.88 16.24
C MET A 39 -2.80 -4.70 17.44
N GLU A 40 -3.15 -3.46 17.79
CA GLU A 40 -4.10 -3.14 18.87
C GLU A 40 -5.53 -3.60 18.53
N ILE A 41 -6.06 -3.19 17.37
CA ILE A 41 -7.47 -3.46 17.00
C ILE A 41 -7.77 -4.96 16.97
N TYR A 42 -6.80 -5.77 16.53
CA TYR A 42 -6.97 -7.20 16.37
C TYR A 42 -6.29 -8.04 17.47
N ASN A 43 -5.77 -7.41 18.54
CA ASN A 43 -5.09 -8.07 19.65
C ASN A 43 -4.02 -9.08 19.20
N LEU A 44 -3.11 -8.65 18.31
CA LEU A 44 -2.20 -9.57 17.61
C LEU A 44 -0.85 -9.80 18.30
N TYR A 45 -0.57 -9.12 19.41
CA TYR A 45 0.76 -9.13 20.05
C TYR A 45 1.24 -10.50 20.53
N ASP A 46 0.31 -11.42 20.83
CA ASP A 46 0.63 -12.76 21.31
C ASP A 46 0.81 -13.78 20.17
N VAL A 47 0.44 -13.43 18.93
CA VAL A 47 0.45 -14.35 17.78
C VAL A 47 1.45 -13.97 16.69
N VAL A 48 1.80 -12.69 16.59
CA VAL A 48 2.72 -12.19 15.57
C VAL A 48 3.44 -10.94 16.07
N SER A 49 4.68 -10.75 15.60
CA SER A 49 5.43 -9.52 15.86
C SER A 49 5.18 -8.47 14.77
N PRO A 50 5.31 -7.17 15.08
CA PRO A 50 5.21 -6.11 14.06
C PRO A 50 6.20 -6.28 12.90
N SER A 51 7.37 -6.88 13.13
CA SER A 51 8.36 -7.14 12.07
C SER A 51 7.90 -8.24 11.09
N GLN A 52 7.19 -9.26 11.57
CA GLN A 52 6.58 -10.29 10.72
C GLN A 52 5.50 -9.69 9.83
N LEU A 53 4.63 -8.82 10.36
CA LEU A 53 3.63 -8.11 9.54
C LEU A 53 4.27 -7.19 8.50
N ARG A 54 5.32 -6.43 8.85
CA ARG A 54 6.07 -5.61 7.87
C ARG A 54 6.69 -6.47 6.77
N SER A 55 7.18 -7.65 7.13
CA SER A 55 7.77 -8.61 6.19
C SER A 55 6.71 -9.17 5.24
N ALA A 56 5.51 -9.50 5.74
CA ALA A 56 4.38 -9.95 4.93
C ALA A 56 3.92 -8.86 3.95
N VAL A 57 3.75 -7.62 4.40
CA VAL A 57 3.42 -6.47 3.51
C VAL A 57 4.47 -6.32 2.41
N ALA A 58 5.76 -6.44 2.75
CA ALA A 58 6.82 -6.35 1.76
C ALA A 58 6.82 -7.53 0.77
N ALA A 59 6.44 -8.73 1.20
CA ALA A 59 6.28 -9.89 0.33
C ALA A 59 5.17 -9.67 -0.70
N GLU A 60 4.01 -9.15 -0.28
CA GLU A 60 2.89 -8.85 -1.19
C GLU A 60 3.25 -7.80 -2.26
N VAL A 61 4.00 -6.75 -1.89
CA VAL A 61 4.49 -5.77 -2.87
C VAL A 61 5.47 -6.40 -3.85
N ARG A 62 6.40 -7.24 -3.37
CA ARG A 62 7.40 -7.91 -4.23
C ARG A 62 6.80 -8.94 -5.16
N LYS A 63 5.74 -9.66 -4.73
CA LYS A 63 5.01 -10.64 -5.53
C LYS A 63 4.51 -10.07 -6.86
N ASN A 64 4.19 -8.77 -6.89
CA ASN A 64 3.67 -8.07 -8.06
C ASN A 64 4.71 -7.16 -8.74
N SER A 65 6.00 -7.31 -8.42
CA SER A 65 7.07 -6.42 -8.90
C SER A 65 7.34 -6.51 -10.41
N ASN A 66 6.85 -7.56 -11.07
CA ASN A 66 6.92 -7.77 -12.51
C ASN A 66 5.85 -7.00 -13.31
N VAL A 67 4.89 -6.35 -12.64
CA VAL A 67 3.85 -5.56 -13.31
C VAL A 67 4.44 -4.26 -13.87
N THR A 68 4.39 -4.11 -15.20
CA THR A 68 4.92 -2.94 -15.92
C THR A 68 3.82 -2.01 -16.45
N ASN A 69 2.56 -2.44 -16.45
CA ASN A 69 1.42 -1.62 -16.84
C ASN A 69 0.99 -0.73 -15.65
N PRO A 70 1.09 0.61 -15.74
CA PRO A 70 0.74 1.52 -14.65
C PRO A 70 -0.78 1.64 -14.39
N LYS A 71 -1.63 1.05 -15.23
CA LYS A 71 -3.09 1.13 -15.12
C LYS A 71 -3.77 -0.15 -14.67
N VAL A 72 -3.03 -1.28 -14.62
CA VAL A 72 -3.52 -2.65 -14.41
C VAL A 72 -5.03 -2.74 -14.59
N GLU A 73 -5.47 -2.74 -15.85
CA GLU A 73 -6.85 -3.12 -16.14
C GLU A 73 -6.98 -4.54 -15.60
N LEU A 74 -7.89 -4.73 -14.64
CA LEU A 74 -8.34 -6.06 -14.26
C LEU A 74 -8.93 -6.65 -15.55
N LEU A 75 -8.11 -7.39 -16.29
CA LEU A 75 -8.61 -8.38 -17.21
C LEU A 75 -9.48 -9.30 -16.35
N ASN A 76 -10.79 -9.09 -16.45
CA ASN A 76 -11.78 -10.06 -16.02
C ASN A 76 -11.45 -11.35 -16.78
N ASP A 77 -10.77 -12.28 -16.13
CA ASP A 77 -10.87 -13.69 -16.47
C ASP A 77 -12.23 -14.18 -15.96
N HIS A 78 -13.27 -13.90 -16.76
CA HIS A 78 -14.54 -14.64 -16.83
C HIS A 78 -15.08 -14.53 -18.26
#